data_AF-A0A8H2Y639-F1
#
_entry.id   AF-A0A8H2Y639-F1
#
_cell.length_a   1.000
_cell.length_b   1.000
_cell.length_c   1.000
_cell.angle_alpha   90.00
_cell.angle_beta   90.00
_cell.angle_gamma   90.00
#
_symmetry.space_group_name_H-M   'P 1'
#
loop_
_entity.id
_entity.type
_entity.pdbx_description
1 polymer ?
#
loop_
_entity_poly.entity_id
_entity_poly.type
_entity_poly.pdbx_seq_one_letter_code
_entity_poly.pdbx_strand_id
1 'polypeptide(L)'
;MSQPASANPAFNQSTFESLLPSVVQIIQSTQPQSSAQTHQQQQDIAKATMALRTQLATARDQIDALPGGEMLIKDQQEVIHMLQEMRSQRRAQLARLANLSIHTP
;
A
#
# COMPACT_ATOMS: atom_id res chain seq x y z
N MET A 1 -4.34 -27.71 -9.47
CA MET A 1 -4.91 -26.92 -8.36
C MET A 1 -4.63 -25.47 -8.64
N SER A 2 -5.68 -24.70 -8.91
CA SER A 2 -5.61 -23.32 -9.36
C SER A 2 -5.28 -22.40 -8.19
N GLN A 3 -4.16 -21.69 -8.25
CA GLN A 3 -3.85 -20.62 -7.32
C GLN A 3 -4.68 -19.40 -7.74
N PRO A 4 -5.53 -18.83 -6.87
CA PRO A 4 -6.26 -17.63 -7.23
C PRO A 4 -5.23 -16.51 -7.36
N ALA A 5 -5.20 -15.85 -8.53
CA ALA A 5 -4.49 -14.59 -8.70
C ALA A 5 -5.10 -13.61 -7.68
N SER A 6 -4.41 -13.43 -6.56
CA SER A 6 -4.79 -12.46 -5.54
C SER A 6 -4.93 -11.12 -6.23
N ALA A 7 -6.16 -10.62 -6.31
CA ALA A 7 -6.45 -9.30 -6.82
C ALA A 7 -5.59 -8.32 -6.02
N ASN A 8 -4.54 -7.81 -6.64
CA ASN A 8 -3.64 -6.86 -6.01
C ASN A 8 -4.49 -5.61 -5.75
N PRO A 9 -4.78 -5.23 -4.50
CA PRO A 9 -5.54 -4.02 -4.24
C PRO A 9 -4.70 -2.88 -4.80
N ALA A 10 -5.17 -2.28 -5.90
CA ALA A 10 -4.46 -1.19 -6.54
C ALA A 10 -4.25 -0.09 -5.50
N PHE A 11 -2.98 0.17 -5.16
CA PHE A 11 -2.59 1.22 -4.23
C PHE A 11 -3.20 2.55 -4.71
N ASN A 12 -4.14 3.11 -3.95
CA ASN A 12 -4.85 4.30 -4.36
C ASN A 12 -4.14 5.54 -3.80
N GLN A 13 -3.18 6.04 -4.58
CA GLN A 13 -2.37 7.21 -4.27
C GLN A 13 -3.19 8.45 -3.87
N SER A 14 -4.38 8.63 -4.45
CA SER A 14 -5.28 9.75 -4.11
C SER A 14 -5.71 9.74 -2.64
N THR A 15 -5.78 8.57 -2.00
CA THR A 15 -6.06 8.45 -0.55
C THR A 15 -5.01 9.19 0.27
N PHE A 16 -3.73 8.99 -0.07
CA PHE A 16 -2.60 9.59 0.64
C PHE A 16 -2.41 11.07 0.30
N GLU A 17 -2.59 11.44 -0.96
CA GLU A 17 -2.49 12.83 -1.42
C GLU A 17 -3.55 13.73 -0.75
N SER A 18 -4.70 13.17 -0.36
CA SER A 18 -5.77 13.91 0.32
C SER A 18 -5.55 14.15 1.81
N LEU A 19 -4.60 13.45 2.46
CA LEU A 19 -4.38 13.55 3.91
C LEU A 19 -3.86 14.92 4.32
N LEU A 20 -2.84 15.44 3.63
CA LEU A 20 -2.27 16.76 3.93
C LEU A 20 -3.30 17.90 3.74
N PRO A 21 -4.03 17.97 2.61
CA PRO A 21 -5.14 18.91 2.44
C PRO A 21 -6.19 18.83 3.56
N SER A 22 -6.54 17.62 4.01
CA SER A 22 -7.52 17.44 5.09
C SER A 22 -7.04 18.02 6.43
N VAL A 23 -5.76 17.83 6.77
CA VAL A 23 -5.15 18.45 7.96
C VAL A 23 -5.13 19.98 7.84
N VAL A 24 -4.73 20.50 6.68
CA VAL A 24 -4.73 21.96 6.42
C VAL A 24 -6.13 22.54 6.59
N GLN A 25 -7.17 21.88 6.09
CA GLN A 25 -8.56 22.30 6.24
C GLN A 25 -8.99 22.36 7.71
N ILE A 26 -8.62 21.37 8.54
CA ILE A 26 -8.91 21.38 9.97
C ILE A 26 -8.22 22.57 10.64
N ILE A 27 -6.93 22.80 10.36
CA ILE A 27 -6.18 23.93 10.91
C ILE A 27 -6.83 25.27 10.52
N GLN A 28 -7.19 25.44 9.25
CA GLN A 28 -7.90 26.65 8.79
C GLN A 28 -9.24 26.83 9.51
N SER A 29 -9.97 25.73 9.74
CA SER A 29 -11.25 25.75 10.45
C SER A 29 -11.11 26.11 11.93
N THR A 30 -9.93 25.94 12.53
CA THR A 30 -9.63 26.35 13.92
C THR A 30 -9.25 27.82 14.08
N GLN A 31 -9.08 28.57 12.99
CA GLN A 31 -8.75 29.98 13.08
C GLN A 31 -9.90 30.79 13.71
N PRO A 32 -9.60 31.78 14.57
CA PRO A 32 -10.63 32.57 15.24
C PRO A 32 -11.51 33.30 14.20
N GLN A 33 -12.80 32.97 14.20
CA GLN A 33 -13.83 33.68 13.46
C GLN A 33 -14.68 34.53 14.43
N SER A 34 -15.37 35.55 13.92
CA SER A 34 -16.23 36.41 14.75
C SER A 34 -17.23 35.60 15.58
N SER A 35 -17.52 36.10 16.79
CA SER A 35 -18.21 35.42 17.91
C SER A 35 -19.59 34.82 17.64
N ALA A 36 -20.18 35.02 16.46
CA ALA A 36 -21.47 34.48 16.07
C ALA A 36 -21.41 33.07 15.43
N GLN A 37 -20.22 32.56 15.05
CA GLN A 37 -20.06 31.28 14.33
C GLN A 37 -19.55 30.11 15.20
N THR A 38 -19.37 30.30 16.50
CA THR A 38 -18.61 29.39 17.36
C THR A 38 -19.17 27.95 17.44
N HIS A 39 -20.50 27.77 17.46
CA HIS A 39 -21.10 26.43 17.51
C HIS A 39 -21.01 25.68 16.17
N GLN A 40 -21.24 26.37 15.06
CA GLN A 40 -21.13 25.78 13.72
C GLN A 40 -19.68 25.39 13.42
N GLN A 41 -18.74 26.26 13.79
CA GLN A 41 -17.31 26.03 13.67
C GLN A 41 -16.86 24.77 14.45
N GLN A 42 -17.33 24.58 15.68
CA GLN A 42 -17.03 23.37 16.46
C GLN A 42 -17.57 22.10 15.78
N GLN A 43 -18.79 22.14 15.22
CA GLN A 43 -19.34 21.00 14.50
C GLN A 43 -18.55 20.67 13.23
N ASP A 44 -18.13 21.70 12.49
CA ASP A 44 -17.38 21.52 11.24
C ASP A 44 -15.97 20.97 11.51
N ILE A 45 -15.30 21.43 12.58
CA ILE A 45 -14.02 20.85 13.04
C ILE A 45 -14.21 19.38 13.43
N ALA A 46 -15.25 19.06 14.19
CA ALA A 46 -15.52 17.68 14.62
C ALA A 46 -15.76 16.75 13.42
N LYS A 47 -16.58 17.19 12.45
CA LYS A 47 -16.83 16.45 11.20
C LYS A 47 -15.55 16.26 10.38
N ALA A 48 -14.76 17.32 10.19
CA ALA A 48 -13.51 17.24 9.43
C ALA A 48 -12.49 16.30 10.09
N THR A 49 -12.42 16.30 11.43
CA THR A 49 -11.53 15.42 12.19
C THR A 49 -11.98 13.95 12.12
N MET A 50 -13.29 13.69 12.19
CA MET A 50 -13.83 12.34 11.97
C MET A 50 -13.56 11.83 10.55
N ALA A 51 -13.68 12.70 9.54
CA ALA A 51 -13.35 12.38 8.16
C ALA A 51 -11.86 12.02 8.01
N LEU A 52 -10.95 12.83 8.57
CA LEU A 52 -9.51 12.55 8.57
C LEU A 52 -9.18 11.21 9.25
N ARG A 53 -9.79 10.93 10.41
CA ARG A 53 -9.61 9.64 11.09
C ARG A 53 -10.01 8.46 10.19
N THR A 54 -11.12 8.60 9.46
CA THR A 54 -11.61 7.57 8.54
C THR A 54 -10.64 7.41 7.37
N GLN A 55 -10.15 8.50 6.79
CA GLN A 55 -9.14 8.47 5.71
C GLN A 55 -7.84 7.80 6.15
N LEU A 56 -7.36 8.07 7.37
CA LEU A 56 -6.18 7.42 7.94
C LEU A 56 -6.36 5.92 8.16
N ALA A 57 -7.54 5.50 8.62
CA ALA A 57 -7.87 4.08 8.74
C ALA A 57 -7.85 3.39 7.38
N THR A 58 -8.50 3.98 6.37
CA THR A 58 -8.49 3.47 5.00
C THR A 58 -7.08 3.42 4.40
N ALA A 59 -6.26 4.45 4.64
CA ALA A 59 -4.87 4.47 4.16
C ALA A 59 -4.03 3.36 4.82
N ARG A 60 -4.24 3.11 6.12
CA ARG A 60 -3.60 2.02 6.84
C ARG A 60 -4.03 0.67 6.30
N ASP A 61 -5.34 0.45 6.11
CA ASP A 61 -5.87 -0.81 5.58
C ASP A 61 -5.30 -1.09 4.18
N GLN A 62 -5.06 -0.06 3.36
CA GLN A 62 -4.38 -0.21 2.06
C GLN A 62 -2.93 -0.66 2.22
N ILE A 63 -2.19 -0.13 3.19
CA ILE A 63 -0.79 -0.53 3.46
C ILE A 63 -0.74 -1.96 3.99
N ASP A 64 -1.60 -2.29 4.95
CA ASP A 64 -1.66 -3.63 5.56
C ASP A 64 -2.09 -4.69 4.53
N ALA A 65 -2.78 -4.29 3.46
CA ALA A 65 -3.14 -5.15 2.34
C ALA A 65 -2.08 -5.23 1.22
N LEU A 66 -1.01 -4.42 1.27
CA LEU A 66 0.08 -4.51 0.30
C LEU A 66 0.88 -5.79 0.53
N PRO A 67 1.19 -6.57 -0.51
CA PRO A 67 2.04 -7.75 -0.38
C PRO A 67 3.43 -7.34 0.15
N GLY A 68 3.79 -7.85 1.32
CA GLY A 68 5.05 -7.51 1.99
C GLY A 68 5.03 -6.13 2.67
N GLY A 69 3.87 -5.49 2.85
CA GLY A 69 3.72 -4.21 3.56
C GLY A 69 4.15 -4.28 5.03
N GLU A 70 4.10 -5.47 5.63
CA GLU A 70 4.58 -5.78 6.98
C GLU A 70 6.11 -5.99 7.07
N MET A 71 6.78 -6.16 5.93
CA MET A 71 8.22 -6.48 5.89
C MET A 71 9.07 -5.21 5.76
N LEU A 72 10.23 -5.21 6.41
CA LEU A 72 11.24 -4.19 6.15
C LEU A 72 11.72 -4.30 4.71
N ILE A 73 12.02 -3.14 4.08
CA ILE A 73 12.52 -3.08 2.70
C ILE A 73 13.77 -3.95 2.51
N LYS A 74 14.64 -4.04 3.53
CA LYS A 74 15.82 -4.90 3.50
C LYS A 74 15.45 -6.39 3.38
N ASP A 75 14.46 -6.82 4.14
CA ASP A 75 14.01 -8.22 4.16
C ASP A 75 13.30 -8.56 2.84
N GLN A 76 12.52 -7.61 2.29
CA GLN A 76 11.92 -7.76 0.96
C GLN A 76 13.00 -7.93 -0.12
N GLN A 77 14.09 -7.15 -0.05
CA GLN A 77 15.19 -7.25 -1.00
C GLN A 77 15.91 -8.61 -0.93
N GLU A 78 16.05 -9.17 0.27
CA GLU A 78 16.63 -10.49 0.47
C GLU A 78 15.74 -11.59 -0.14
N VAL A 79 14.42 -11.53 0.08
CA VAL A 79 13.46 -12.45 -0.54
C VAL A 79 13.50 -12.35 -2.07
N ILE A 80 13.55 -11.13 -2.61
CA ILE A 80 13.68 -10.90 -4.06
C ILE A 80 14.95 -11.57 -4.59
N HIS A 81 16.08 -11.37 -3.91
CA HIS A 81 17.36 -11.96 -4.32
C HIS A 81 17.29 -13.50 -4.30
N MET A 82 16.78 -14.09 -3.21
CA MET A 82 16.60 -15.54 -3.09
C MET A 82 15.71 -16.09 -4.21
N LEU A 83 14.56 -15.45 -4.49
CA LEU A 83 13.65 -15.88 -5.56
C LEU A 83 14.28 -15.78 -6.95
N GLN A 84 15.08 -14.73 -7.20
CA GLN A 84 15.81 -14.57 -8.45
C GLN A 84 16.87 -15.67 -8.63
N GLU A 85 17.57 -16.04 -7.57
CA GLU A 85 18.55 -17.12 -7.58
C GLU A 85 17.87 -18.47 -7.85
N MET A 86 16.82 -18.81 -7.11
CA MET A 86 16.04 -20.03 -7.32
C MET A 86 15.50 -20.13 -8.74
N ARG A 87 14.99 -19.03 -9.29
CA ARG A 87 14.52 -18.98 -10.69
C ARG A 87 15.66 -19.26 -11.67
N SER A 88 16.84 -18.69 -11.43
CA SER A 88 18.02 -18.87 -12.28
C SER A 88 18.52 -20.30 -12.25
N GLN A 89 18.60 -20.90 -11.07
CA GLN A 89 18.98 -22.30 -10.87
C GLN A 89 18.01 -23.25 -11.59
N ARG A 90 16.69 -23.05 -11.43
CA ARG A 90 15.66 -23.86 -12.12
C ARG A 90 15.76 -23.72 -13.63
N ARG A 91 15.98 -22.51 -14.17
CA ARG A 91 16.20 -22.32 -15.61
C ARG A 91 17.42 -23.08 -16.12
N ALA A 92 18.53 -23.05 -15.38
CA ALA A 92 19.73 -23.80 -15.74
C ALA A 92 19.51 -25.31 -15.73
N GLN A 93 18.77 -25.84 -14.74
CA GLN A 93 18.39 -27.26 -14.67
C GLN A 93 17.52 -27.65 -15.88
N LEU A 94 16.51 -26.85 -16.21
CA LEU A 94 15.66 -27.10 -17.37
C LEU A 94 16.46 -27.08 -18.68
N ALA A 95 17.40 -26.15 -18.84
CA ALA A 95 18.27 -26.10 -20.02
C ALA A 95 19.15 -27.36 -20.14
N ARG A 96 19.70 -27.84 -19.01
CA ARG A 96 20.46 -29.11 -18.99
C ARG A 96 19.59 -30.30 -19.38
N LEU A 97 18.38 -30.40 -18.83
CA LEU A 97 17.45 -31.47 -19.17
C LEU A 97 17.03 -31.43 -20.64
N ALA A 98 16.72 -30.25 -21.17
CA ALA A 98 16.39 -30.07 -22.58
C ALA A 98 17.55 -30.54 -23.48
N ASN A 99 18.79 -30.17 -23.15
CA ASN A 99 19.98 -30.61 -23.90
C ASN A 99 20.21 -32.12 -23.84
N LEU A 100 19.95 -32.76 -22.69
CA LEU A 100 20.03 -34.23 -22.55
C LEU A 100 18.95 -34.94 -23.36
N SER A 101 17.74 -34.37 -23.41
CA SER A 101 16.61 -34.92 -24.16
C SER A 101 16.82 -34.89 -25.68
N ILE A 102 17.67 -33.98 -26.18
CA ILE A 102 18.03 -33.87 -27.61
C ILE A 102 19.18 -34.84 -27.99
N HIS A 103 19.94 -35.34 -27.01
CA HIS A 103 21.09 -36.24 -27.22
C HIS A 103 20.80 -37.73 -26.88
N THR A 104 19.54 -38.10 -26.69
CA THR A 104 19.16 -39.50 -26.51
C THR A 104 18.78 -40.09 -27.89
N PRO A 105 19.54 -41.04 -28.46
CA PRO A 105 19.23 -41.68 -29.75
C PRO A 105 18.01 -42.60 -29.71
#